data_AF-A0A6P0XU59-F1
#
_entry.id   AF-A0A6P0XU59-F1
#
_cell.length_a   1.000
_cell.length_b   1.000
_cell.length_c   1.000
_cell.angle_alpha   90.00
_cell.angle_beta   90.00
_cell.angle_gamma   90.00
#
_symmetry.space_group_name_H-M   'P 1'
#
loop_
_entity.id
_entity.type
_entity.pdbx_description
1 polymer ?
#
loop_
_entity_poly.entity_id
_entity_poly.type
_entity_poly.pdbx_seq_one_letter_code
_entity_poly.pdbx_strand_id
1 'polypeptide(L)'
;MIGLVDFMRDQSKRLIAIVIIMGLFWFTRLPALSVSEKAAIASRFNFTPFPLPELAGGTPKYLRSVHPSLERHSAWISAVGASIALNDLDGDRLSNDACYVDTRTDRAIVSPVPGTGERYQPFELKPTNLPYDASTMAPMGCLPGDLNEDGLMDLLVYYWGRTPVAFLRQRSETVGDNAIDSG
;
A
#
# COMPACT_ATOMS: atom_id res chain seq x y z
N MET A 1 -1.07 53.18 39.07
CA MET A 1 -1.44 51.78 39.39
C MET A 1 -2.81 51.54 38.77
N ILE A 2 -2.85 51.19 37.48
CA ILE A 2 -4.11 50.97 36.75
C ILE A 2 -4.72 49.70 37.33
N GLY A 3 -5.85 49.85 38.02
CA GLY A 3 -6.50 48.77 38.73
C GLY A 3 -7.00 47.72 37.74
N LEU A 4 -6.96 46.46 38.17
CA LEU A 4 -7.51 45.29 37.47
C LEU A 4 -8.89 45.56 36.83
N VAL A 5 -9.70 46.41 37.48
CA VAL A 5 -11.04 46.81 37.08
C VAL A 5 -11.08 47.63 35.79
N ASP A 6 -10.15 48.58 35.58
CA ASP A 6 -10.12 49.42 34.37
C ASP A 6 -9.62 48.62 33.15
N PHE A 7 -8.65 47.73 33.37
CA PHE A 7 -8.19 46.78 32.35
C PHE A 7 -9.30 45.81 31.92
N MET A 8 -10.08 45.29 32.89
CA MET A 8 -11.22 44.41 32.61
C MET A 8 -12.34 45.12 31.84
N ARG A 9 -12.54 46.43 32.07
CA ARG A 9 -13.53 47.24 31.38
C ARG A 9 -13.16 47.47 29.90
N ASP A 10 -11.89 47.78 29.62
CA ASP A 10 -11.39 47.98 28.24
C ASP A 10 -11.28 46.67 27.45
N GLN A 11 -11.00 45.54 28.11
CA GLN A 11 -10.88 44.23 27.46
C GLN A 11 -12.17 43.38 27.52
N SER A 12 -13.27 43.92 28.05
CA SER A 12 -14.55 43.23 28.27
C SER A 12 -15.08 42.50 27.03
N LYS A 13 -15.08 43.17 25.87
CA LYS A 13 -15.52 42.57 24.59
C LYS A 13 -14.66 41.38 24.16
N ARG A 14 -13.34 41.46 24.41
CA ARG A 14 -12.40 40.37 24.07
C ARG A 14 -12.54 39.20 25.04
N LEU A 15 -12.76 39.46 26.32
CA LEU A 15 -13.03 38.42 27.32
C LEU A 15 -14.33 37.66 26.99
N ILE A 16 -15.40 38.37 26.63
CA ILE A 16 -16.66 37.75 26.21
C ILE A 16 -16.45 36.90 24.95
N ALA A 17 -15.71 37.40 23.96
CA ALA A 17 -15.42 36.64 22.74
C ALA A 17 -14.64 35.35 23.04
N ILE A 18 -13.62 35.41 23.92
CA ILE A 18 -12.86 34.22 24.34
C ILE A 18 -13.77 33.20 25.03
N VAL A 19 -14.66 33.65 25.92
CA VAL A 19 -15.60 32.77 26.61
C VAL A 19 -16.56 32.10 25.63
N ILE A 20 -17.10 32.84 24.66
CA ILE A 20 -17.97 32.30 23.60
C ILE A 20 -17.21 31.27 22.76
N ILE A 21 -15.99 31.58 22.32
CA ILE A 21 -15.16 30.68 21.51
C ILE A 21 -14.84 29.39 22.29
N MET A 22 -14.44 29.50 23.56
CA MET A 22 -14.16 28.33 24.38
C MET A 22 -15.42 27.49 24.64
N GLY A 23 -16.57 28.14 24.85
CA GLY A 23 -17.85 27.46 25.01
C GLY A 23 -18.24 26.69 23.75
N LEU A 24 -18.26 27.35 22.60
CA LEU A 24 -18.55 26.72 21.32
C LEU A 24 -17.59 25.57 21.02
N PHE A 25 -16.28 25.78 21.23
CA PHE A 25 -15.27 24.74 21.06
C PHE A 25 -15.54 23.51 21.94
N TRP A 26 -15.92 23.72 23.19
CA TRP A 26 -16.27 22.64 24.11
C TRP A 26 -17.49 21.84 23.63
N PHE A 27 -18.54 22.53 23.17
CA PHE A 27 -19.74 21.89 22.62
C PHE A 27 -19.51 21.19 21.28
N THR A 28 -18.48 21.56 20.52
CA THR A 28 -18.12 20.87 19.27
C THR A 28 -17.15 19.70 19.46
N ARG A 29 -16.68 19.42 20.69
CA ARG A 29 -15.83 18.25 20.92
C ARG A 29 -16.64 16.97 20.78
N LEU A 30 -16.21 16.10 19.87
CA LEU A 30 -16.76 14.76 19.74
C LEU A 30 -16.41 13.92 20.98
N PRO A 31 -17.29 13.00 21.41
CA PRO A 31 -16.93 11.99 22.39
C PRO A 31 -15.69 11.23 21.91
N ALA A 32 -14.65 11.19 22.74
CA ALA A 32 -13.45 10.42 22.47
C ALA A 32 -13.25 9.42 23.60
N LEU A 33 -12.96 8.17 23.23
CA LEU A 33 -12.60 7.14 24.21
C LEU A 33 -11.32 7.55 24.93
N SER A 34 -11.33 7.41 26.26
CA SER A 34 -10.12 7.50 27.08
C SER A 34 -9.11 6.42 26.67
N VAL A 35 -7.85 6.62 27.04
CA VAL A 35 -6.77 5.65 26.75
C VAL A 35 -7.08 4.27 27.35
N SER A 36 -7.64 4.23 28.56
CA SER A 36 -8.03 2.99 29.24
C SER A 36 -9.20 2.29 28.54
N GLU A 37 -10.21 3.02 28.07
CA GLU A 37 -11.32 2.45 27.31
C GLU A 37 -10.84 1.87 25.96
N LYS A 38 -9.97 2.60 25.24
CA LYS A 38 -9.35 2.08 24.01
C LYS A 38 -8.55 0.81 24.28
N ALA A 39 -7.74 0.80 25.34
CA ALA A 39 -6.95 -0.37 25.72
C ALA A 39 -7.83 -1.56 26.12
N ALA A 40 -8.91 -1.33 26.86
CA ALA A 40 -9.87 -2.37 27.24
C ALA A 40 -10.56 -3.00 26.03
N ILE A 41 -10.97 -2.19 25.04
CA ILE A 41 -11.56 -2.68 23.79
C ILE A 41 -10.52 -3.45 22.97
N ALA A 42 -9.31 -2.90 22.84
CA ALA A 42 -8.22 -3.51 22.07
C ALA A 42 -7.70 -4.82 22.69
N SER A 43 -7.87 -5.03 24.00
CA SER A 43 -7.36 -6.21 24.73
C SER A 43 -7.84 -7.56 24.17
N ARG A 44 -8.94 -7.58 23.41
CA ARG A 44 -9.51 -8.77 22.78
C ARG A 44 -8.88 -9.08 21.42
N PHE A 45 -8.11 -8.16 20.85
CA PHE A 45 -7.50 -8.27 19.55
C PHE A 45 -5.98 -8.40 19.71
N ASN A 46 -5.40 -9.42 19.09
CA ASN A 46 -3.96 -9.59 19.00
C ASN A 46 -3.55 -9.77 17.54
N PHE A 47 -2.43 -9.15 17.17
CA PHE A 47 -1.85 -9.28 15.84
C PHE A 47 -0.51 -9.99 15.95
N THR A 48 -0.31 -10.99 15.10
CA THR A 48 0.99 -11.65 14.95
C THR A 48 1.58 -11.24 13.61
N PRO A 49 2.78 -10.63 13.59
CA PRO A 49 3.43 -10.27 12.35
C PRO A 49 3.89 -11.54 11.63
N PHE A 50 3.64 -11.61 10.33
CA PHE A 50 4.20 -12.63 9.46
C PHE A 50 5.07 -11.97 8.39
N PRO A 51 6.27 -12.50 8.12
CA PRO A 51 7.08 -12.01 7.02
C PRO A 51 6.37 -12.34 5.70
N LEU A 52 6.35 -11.39 4.77
CA LEU A 52 5.97 -11.68 3.40
C LEU A 52 7.03 -12.59 2.77
N PRO A 53 6.64 -13.51 1.88
CA PRO A 53 7.61 -14.32 1.16
C PRO A 53 8.63 -13.45 0.42
N GLU A 54 9.85 -13.93 0.25
CA GLU A 54 10.84 -13.30 -0.60
C GLU A 54 11.22 -14.30 -1.70
N LEU A 55 11.41 -13.81 -2.92
CA LEU A 55 11.90 -14.65 -4.01
C LEU A 55 13.41 -14.79 -3.92
N ALA A 56 13.91 -16.00 -4.14
CA ALA A 56 15.34 -16.27 -4.12
C ALA A 56 16.10 -15.42 -5.16
N GLY A 57 17.34 -15.06 -4.82
CA GLY A 57 18.23 -14.27 -5.66
C GLY A 57 17.89 -12.78 -5.71
N GLY A 58 18.82 -11.99 -6.22
CA GLY A 58 18.75 -10.52 -6.19
C GLY A 58 19.46 -9.94 -4.98
N THR A 59 20.19 -8.85 -5.18
CA THR A 59 20.90 -8.15 -4.10
C THR A 59 20.02 -7.02 -3.58
N PRO A 60 19.68 -6.99 -2.28
CA PRO A 60 18.92 -5.90 -1.70
C PRO A 60 19.63 -4.56 -1.91
N LYS A 61 18.89 -3.59 -2.44
CA LYS A 61 19.30 -2.20 -2.61
C LYS A 61 18.71 -1.37 -1.49
N TYR A 62 19.52 -0.47 -0.93
CA TYR A 62 19.08 0.50 0.09
C TYR A 62 19.01 1.93 -0.47
N LEU A 63 19.75 2.18 -1.55
CA LEU A 63 19.70 3.42 -2.31
C LEU A 63 19.64 3.07 -3.79
N ARG A 64 18.67 3.63 -4.50
CA ARG A 64 18.59 3.50 -5.96
C ARG A 64 19.67 4.36 -6.61
N SER A 65 20.26 3.82 -7.68
CA SER A 65 21.01 4.67 -8.62
C SER A 65 20.01 5.60 -9.30
N VAL A 66 20.29 6.90 -9.26
CA VAL A 66 19.45 7.92 -9.88
C VAL A 66 20.30 8.77 -10.81
N HIS A 67 19.65 9.51 -11.71
CA HIS A 67 20.35 10.47 -12.56
C HIS A 67 21.16 11.47 -11.68
N PRO A 68 22.38 11.89 -12.07
CA PRO A 68 23.23 12.76 -11.26
C PRO A 68 22.56 14.05 -10.76
N SER A 69 21.67 14.64 -11.56
CA SER A 69 20.91 15.84 -11.15
C SER A 69 19.94 15.60 -9.98
N LEU A 70 19.63 14.34 -9.66
CA LEU A 70 18.71 13.92 -8.61
C LEU A 70 19.41 13.32 -7.39
N GLU A 71 20.74 13.25 -7.35
CA GLU A 71 21.49 12.61 -6.24
C GLU A 71 21.09 13.15 -4.87
N ARG A 72 20.86 14.46 -4.76
CA ARG A 72 20.41 15.13 -3.54
C ARG A 72 19.03 14.68 -3.05
N HIS A 73 18.24 14.02 -3.90
CA HIS A 73 16.91 13.49 -3.63
C HIS A 73 16.87 11.95 -3.65
N SER A 74 18.01 11.28 -3.82
CA SER A 74 18.11 9.82 -3.94
C SER A 74 17.44 9.07 -2.78
N ALA A 75 17.57 9.57 -1.56
CA ALA A 75 16.92 8.99 -0.37
C ALA A 75 15.39 9.03 -0.47
N TRP A 76 14.80 10.15 -0.88
CA TRP A 76 13.36 10.26 -1.08
C TRP A 76 12.86 9.35 -2.21
N ILE A 77 13.57 9.31 -3.33
CA ILE A 77 13.25 8.41 -4.46
C ILE A 77 13.34 6.93 -4.05
N SER A 78 14.30 6.59 -3.18
CA SER A 78 14.48 5.21 -2.69
C SER A 78 13.45 4.82 -1.63
N ALA A 79 12.83 5.79 -0.95
CA ALA A 79 11.83 5.55 0.09
C ALA A 79 10.41 5.28 -0.46
N VAL A 80 10.18 5.43 -1.76
CA VAL A 80 8.87 5.24 -2.40
C VAL A 80 8.81 3.97 -3.25
N GLY A 81 7.60 3.44 -3.45
CA GLY A 81 7.33 2.33 -4.37
C GLY A 81 7.03 0.98 -3.72
N ALA A 82 7.15 0.87 -2.40
CA ALA A 82 6.66 -0.31 -1.70
C ALA A 82 5.13 -0.26 -1.71
N SER A 83 4.50 -1.38 -2.04
CA SER A 83 3.04 -1.51 -2.11
C SER A 83 2.64 -2.94 -1.79
N ILE A 84 1.41 -3.14 -1.36
CA ILE A 84 0.79 -4.45 -1.20
C ILE A 84 -0.72 -4.33 -1.43
N ALA A 85 -1.30 -5.34 -2.07
CA ALA A 85 -2.72 -5.50 -2.25
C ALA A 85 -3.13 -6.95 -1.95
N LEU A 86 -4.19 -7.10 -1.15
CA LEU A 86 -4.82 -8.40 -0.89
C LEU A 86 -5.94 -8.64 -1.90
N ASN A 87 -6.06 -9.87 -2.40
CA ASN A 87 -7.00 -10.24 -3.45
C ASN A 87 -7.31 -11.75 -3.45
N ASP A 88 -8.16 -12.17 -4.38
CA ASP A 88 -8.59 -13.55 -4.62
C ASP A 88 -8.12 -13.96 -6.02
N LEU A 89 -6.82 -14.21 -6.16
CA LEU A 89 -6.19 -14.54 -7.44
C LEU A 89 -6.46 -15.98 -7.83
N ASP A 90 -6.54 -16.90 -6.87
CA ASP A 90 -6.80 -18.31 -7.13
C ASP A 90 -8.30 -18.64 -7.34
N GLY A 91 -9.22 -17.74 -6.96
CA GLY A 91 -10.66 -17.85 -7.20
C GLY A 91 -11.40 -18.65 -6.12
N ASP A 92 -10.85 -18.77 -4.91
CA ASP A 92 -11.46 -19.46 -3.77
C ASP A 92 -12.49 -18.61 -3.00
N ARG A 93 -12.70 -17.35 -3.44
CA ARG A 93 -13.58 -16.32 -2.82
C ARG A 93 -13.06 -15.75 -1.51
N LEU A 94 -11.78 -15.90 -1.21
CA LEU A 94 -11.14 -15.32 -0.05
C LEU A 94 -10.05 -14.34 -0.51
N SER A 95 -9.95 -13.19 0.16
CA SER A 95 -8.86 -12.24 -0.09
C SER A 95 -7.58 -12.68 0.63
N ASN A 96 -7.06 -13.83 0.24
CA ASN A 96 -5.93 -14.51 0.86
C ASN A 96 -4.69 -14.56 -0.05
N ASP A 97 -4.72 -13.93 -1.23
CA ASP A 97 -3.57 -13.71 -2.10
C ASP A 97 -3.00 -12.31 -1.93
N ALA A 98 -1.69 -12.18 -2.09
CA ALA A 98 -0.99 -10.92 -2.03
C ALA A 98 -0.28 -10.64 -3.35
N CYS A 99 -0.40 -9.42 -3.84
CA CYS A 99 0.51 -8.86 -4.82
C CYS A 99 1.21 -7.64 -4.22
N TYR A 100 2.53 -7.61 -4.22
CA TYR A 100 3.31 -6.57 -3.57
C TYR A 100 4.58 -6.23 -4.33
N VAL A 101 5.11 -5.05 -4.07
CA VAL A 101 6.37 -4.59 -4.65
C VAL A 101 7.43 -4.53 -3.57
N ASP A 102 8.50 -5.32 -3.74
CA ASP A 102 9.72 -5.18 -2.95
C ASP A 102 10.68 -4.23 -3.67
N THR A 103 10.82 -3.03 -3.12
CA THR A 103 11.68 -1.98 -3.65
C THR A 103 13.16 -2.26 -3.48
N ARG A 104 13.55 -3.18 -2.60
CA ARG A 104 14.95 -3.57 -2.39
C ARG A 104 15.45 -4.42 -3.55
N THR A 105 14.56 -5.22 -4.14
CA THR A 105 14.89 -6.06 -5.31
C THR A 105 14.30 -5.54 -6.61
N ASP A 106 13.47 -4.48 -6.57
CA ASP A 106 12.68 -3.95 -7.67
C ASP A 106 11.83 -5.02 -8.37
N ARG A 107 11.13 -5.84 -7.56
CA ARG A 107 10.28 -6.95 -8.05
C ARG A 107 8.83 -6.75 -7.63
N ALA A 108 7.90 -7.05 -8.53
CA ALA A 108 6.49 -7.27 -8.22
C ALA A 108 6.29 -8.77 -7.97
N ILE A 109 5.85 -9.14 -6.77
CA ILE A 109 5.78 -10.52 -6.30
C ILE A 109 4.32 -10.85 -5.99
N VAL A 110 3.91 -12.05 -6.41
CA VAL A 110 2.62 -12.64 -6.08
C VAL A 110 2.85 -13.84 -5.17
N SER A 111 2.09 -13.94 -4.09
CA SER A 111 2.18 -15.05 -3.14
C SER A 111 0.86 -15.29 -2.41
N PRO A 112 0.64 -16.48 -1.84
CA PRO A 112 -0.35 -16.64 -0.78
C PRO A 112 -0.01 -15.71 0.41
N VAL A 113 -1.02 -15.20 1.10
CA VAL A 113 -0.85 -14.48 2.36
C VAL A 113 -0.34 -15.46 3.42
N PRO A 114 0.73 -15.12 4.16
CA PRO A 114 1.23 -15.96 5.23
C PRO A 114 0.14 -16.38 6.22
N GLY A 115 0.13 -17.66 6.59
CA GLY A 115 -0.89 -18.22 7.50
C GLY A 115 -2.19 -18.67 6.83
N THR A 116 -2.32 -18.53 5.51
CA THR A 116 -3.51 -18.97 4.74
C THR A 116 -3.31 -20.30 3.99
N GLY A 117 -2.22 -21.01 4.28
CA GLY A 117 -1.86 -22.29 3.66
C GLY A 117 -0.90 -22.15 2.47
N GLU A 118 -0.26 -23.25 2.09
CA GLU A 118 0.66 -23.33 0.94
C GLU A 118 -0.13 -23.65 -0.35
N ARG A 119 -0.89 -22.67 -0.84
CA ARG A 119 -1.79 -22.85 -2.01
C ARG A 119 -1.04 -22.85 -3.34
N TYR A 120 0.02 -22.04 -3.46
CA TYR A 120 0.93 -22.03 -4.61
C TYR A 120 2.28 -21.39 -4.23
N GLN A 121 3.30 -21.62 -5.05
CA GLN A 121 4.64 -21.05 -4.84
C GLN A 121 4.66 -19.57 -5.24
N PRO A 122 5.29 -18.68 -4.44
CA PRO A 122 5.46 -17.28 -4.83
C PRO A 122 6.20 -17.12 -6.18
N PHE A 123 5.81 -16.11 -6.96
CA PHE A 123 6.42 -15.84 -8.27
C PHE A 123 6.50 -14.34 -8.59
N GLU A 124 7.36 -13.97 -9.54
CA GLU A 124 7.55 -12.59 -9.99
C GLU A 124 6.64 -12.27 -11.19
N LEU A 125 6.01 -11.09 -11.18
CA LEU A 125 5.38 -10.51 -12.36
C LEU A 125 6.39 -9.68 -13.13
N LYS A 126 6.89 -10.26 -14.22
CA LYS A 126 7.87 -9.63 -15.11
C LYS A 126 7.27 -9.38 -16.50
N PRO A 127 7.41 -8.18 -17.08
CA PRO A 127 7.07 -7.97 -18.49
C PRO A 127 7.95 -8.86 -19.37
N THR A 128 7.34 -9.77 -20.13
CA THR A 128 8.05 -10.72 -21.01
C THR A 128 8.05 -10.28 -22.47
N ASN A 129 6.92 -9.75 -22.95
CA ASN A 129 6.73 -9.36 -24.36
C ASN A 129 6.67 -7.83 -24.57
N LEU A 130 7.25 -7.08 -23.63
CA LEU A 130 7.27 -5.62 -23.65
C LEU A 130 8.69 -5.14 -23.33
N PRO A 131 9.15 -4.02 -23.94
CA PRO A 131 10.42 -3.41 -23.56
C PRO A 131 10.46 -3.15 -22.04
N TYR A 132 11.50 -3.66 -21.40
CA TYR A 132 11.75 -3.48 -19.97
C TYR A 132 13.26 -3.36 -19.72
N ASP A 133 13.67 -2.19 -19.24
CA ASP A 133 15.04 -1.91 -18.87
C ASP A 133 15.15 -1.78 -17.34
N ALA A 134 15.70 -2.81 -16.69
CA ALA A 134 15.85 -2.84 -15.24
C ALA A 134 16.82 -1.78 -14.68
N SER A 135 17.56 -1.07 -15.53
CA SER A 135 18.43 0.04 -15.10
C SER A 135 17.69 1.38 -14.98
N THR A 136 16.56 1.53 -15.68
CA THR A 136 15.79 2.79 -15.72
C THR A 136 14.32 2.61 -15.32
N MET A 137 13.85 1.36 -15.19
CA MET A 137 12.48 0.99 -14.84
C MET A 137 12.44 0.15 -13.57
N ALA A 138 11.42 0.37 -12.74
CA ALA A 138 11.16 -0.41 -11.54
C ALA A 138 9.65 -0.43 -11.23
N PRO A 139 9.10 -1.55 -10.73
CA PRO A 139 7.71 -1.59 -10.29
C PRO A 139 7.49 -0.65 -9.10
N MET A 140 6.30 -0.09 -9.02
CA MET A 140 5.91 0.92 -8.03
C MET A 140 4.60 0.60 -7.33
N GLY A 141 3.74 -0.19 -7.97
CA GLY A 141 2.67 -0.85 -7.26
C GLY A 141 1.95 -1.91 -8.05
N CYS A 142 1.16 -2.72 -7.33
CA CYS A 142 0.33 -3.77 -7.88
C CYS A 142 -1.13 -3.56 -7.49
N LEU A 143 -2.02 -3.59 -8.47
CA LEU A 143 -3.44 -3.30 -8.33
C LEU A 143 -4.25 -4.48 -8.86
N PRO A 144 -4.95 -5.22 -7.99
CA PRO A 144 -5.85 -6.28 -8.40
C PRO A 144 -7.15 -5.72 -8.97
N GLY A 145 -7.67 -6.35 -10.02
CA GLY A 145 -8.97 -6.05 -10.60
C GLY A 145 -9.30 -6.99 -11.76
N ASP A 146 -10.58 -7.17 -12.06
CA ASP A 146 -11.01 -7.84 -13.29
C ASP A 146 -10.88 -6.84 -14.44
N LEU A 147 -9.76 -6.90 -15.18
CA LEU A 147 -9.36 -5.85 -16.13
C LEU A 147 -9.94 -6.10 -17.52
N ASN A 148 -10.28 -7.35 -17.84
CA ASN A 148 -10.88 -7.77 -19.10
C ASN A 148 -12.37 -8.17 -18.97
N GLU A 149 -12.95 -8.02 -17.79
CA GLU A 149 -14.35 -8.34 -17.46
C GLU A 149 -14.73 -9.82 -17.65
N ASP A 150 -13.77 -10.74 -17.48
CA ASP A 150 -14.00 -12.19 -17.63
C ASP A 150 -14.42 -12.91 -16.33
N GLY A 151 -14.52 -12.15 -15.23
CA GLY A 151 -14.88 -12.60 -13.90
C GLY A 151 -13.69 -13.16 -13.10
N LEU A 152 -12.47 -13.10 -13.62
CA LEU A 152 -11.25 -13.49 -12.92
C LEU A 152 -10.52 -12.26 -12.39
N MET A 153 -9.81 -12.45 -11.28
CA MET A 153 -8.92 -11.42 -10.77
C MET A 153 -7.65 -11.35 -11.64
N ASP A 154 -7.38 -10.19 -12.22
CA ASP A 154 -6.13 -9.84 -12.89
C ASP A 154 -5.29 -8.90 -12.03
N LEU A 155 -4.07 -8.59 -12.49
CA LEU A 155 -3.14 -7.70 -11.80
C LEU A 155 -2.61 -6.62 -12.74
N LEU A 156 -2.74 -5.36 -12.35
CA LEU A 156 -2.07 -4.24 -13.01
C LEU A 156 -0.86 -3.80 -12.20
N VAL A 157 0.32 -3.84 -12.82
CA VAL A 157 1.54 -3.29 -12.21
C VAL A 157 1.87 -1.95 -12.87
N TYR A 158 2.04 -0.91 -12.06
CA TYR A 158 2.55 0.38 -12.54
C TYR A 158 4.01 0.56 -12.14
N TYR A 159 4.75 1.30 -12.97
CA TYR A 159 6.21 1.36 -12.93
C TYR A 159 6.71 2.80 -12.97
N TRP A 160 7.93 3.02 -12.49
CA TRP A 160 8.75 4.12 -12.99
C TRP A 160 9.24 3.80 -14.41
N GLY A 161 9.36 4.84 -15.25
CA GLY A 161 10.03 4.74 -16.54
C GLY A 161 9.23 4.07 -17.67
N ARG A 162 8.01 3.60 -17.41
CA ARG A 162 7.10 3.07 -18.45
C ARG A 162 5.63 3.13 -18.05
N THR A 163 4.74 2.92 -19.02
CA THR A 163 3.29 2.76 -18.77
C THR A 163 3.00 1.48 -17.98
N PRO A 164 1.87 1.40 -17.25
CA PRO A 164 1.46 0.17 -16.56
C PRO A 164 1.34 -1.06 -17.47
N VAL A 165 1.41 -2.25 -16.87
CA VAL A 165 1.21 -3.55 -17.52
C VAL A 165 0.05 -4.26 -16.86
N ALA A 166 -0.90 -4.73 -17.66
CA ALA A 166 -1.92 -5.68 -17.22
C ALA A 166 -1.38 -7.11 -17.39
N PHE A 167 -1.41 -7.88 -16.30
CA PHE A 167 -1.14 -9.31 -16.26
C PHE A 167 -2.48 -10.01 -16.12
N LEU A 168 -3.01 -10.48 -17.24
CA LEU A 168 -4.32 -11.13 -17.29
C LEU A 168 -4.22 -12.58 -16.83
N ARG A 169 -5.10 -12.98 -15.92
CA ARG A 169 -5.24 -14.37 -15.50
C ARG A 169 -5.88 -15.15 -16.64
N GLN A 170 -5.22 -16.22 -17.05
CA GLN A 170 -5.79 -17.14 -18.03
C GLN A 170 -6.52 -18.26 -17.30
N ARG A 171 -7.70 -18.66 -17.78
CA ARG A 171 -8.27 -19.94 -17.36
C ARG A 171 -7.29 -21.03 -17.74
N SER A 172 -6.94 -21.89 -16.78
CA SER A 172 -6.25 -23.11 -17.12
C SER A 172 -7.23 -23.94 -17.94
N GLU A 173 -7.09 -23.89 -19.26
CA GLU A 173 -7.68 -24.90 -20.11
C GLU A 173 -6.94 -26.19 -19.80
N THR A 174 -7.53 -27.06 -18.98
CA THR A 174 -7.24 -28.48 -19.12
C THR A 174 -7.77 -28.91 -20.49
N VAL A 175 -7.00 -28.62 -21.53
CA VAL A 175 -7.14 -29.29 -22.82
C VAL A 175 -6.64 -30.70 -22.57
N GLY A 176 -7.58 -31.61 -22.40
CA GLY A 176 -7.30 -33.03 -22.55
C GLY A 176 -6.67 -33.24 -23.92
N ASP A 177 -5.48 -33.83 -23.91
CA ASP A 177 -4.82 -34.51 -25.02
C ASP A 177 -4.89 -33.88 -26.42
N ASN A 178 -3.69 -33.50 -26.88
CA ASN A 178 -3.23 -33.35 -28.26
C ASN A 178 -3.25 -31.95 -28.91
N ALA A 179 -2.02 -31.44 -29.05
CA ALA A 179 -1.47 -30.63 -30.15
C ALA A 179 -1.69 -29.09 -30.16
N ILE A 180 -0.56 -28.38 -29.95
CA ILE A 180 -0.01 -27.19 -30.66
C ILE A 180 -0.96 -26.01 -30.96
N ASP A 181 -0.67 -24.79 -30.46
CA ASP A 181 0.00 -23.72 -31.25
C ASP A 181 0.32 -22.46 -30.44
N SER A 182 1.40 -21.79 -30.85
CA SER A 182 1.92 -20.51 -30.38
C SER A 182 1.46 -19.37 -31.29
N GLY A 183 0.70 -18.42 -30.74
CA GLY A 183 0.37 -17.12 -31.35
C GLY A 183 0.88 -15.96 -30.52
#